data_AF-A0A9Q5CJ07-F1
#
_entry.id   AF-A0A9Q5CJ07-F1
#
_cell.length_a   1.000
_cell.length_b   1.000
_cell.length_c   1.000
_cell.angle_alpha   90.00
_cell.angle_beta   90.00
_cell.angle_gamma   90.00
#
_symmetry.space_group_name_H-M   'P 1'
#
loop_
_entity.id
_entity.type
_entity.pdbx_description
1 polymer ?
#
loop_
_entity_poly.entity_id
_entity_poly.type
_entity_poly.pdbx_seq_one_letter_code
_entity_poly.pdbx_strand_id
1 'polypeptide(L)' 'MTGKTKERPQLNKMIVDLNKDDTVYYESAGRLGRSLKDLKDLIDIIEQLVNKGVRVVIVKEGIDTDRVVHTNYC' A
#
# COMPACT_ATOMS: atom_id res chain seq x y z
N MET A 1 -4.09 -29.33 -0.16
CA MET A 1 -3.55 -28.18 -0.92
C MET A 1 -4.70 -27.27 -1.24
N THR A 2 -4.89 -26.17 -0.51
CA THR A 2 -5.89 -25.15 -0.88
C THR A 2 -5.21 -23.79 -0.85
N GLY A 3 -4.54 -23.48 -1.97
CA GLY A 3 -4.06 -22.14 -2.27
C GLY A 3 -5.28 -21.22 -2.29
N LYS A 4 -5.51 -20.54 -1.17
CA LYS A 4 -6.64 -19.64 -0.94
C LYS A 4 -6.64 -18.61 -2.07
N THR A 5 -7.65 -18.69 -2.93
CA THR A 5 -7.79 -17.87 -4.13
C THR A 5 -7.59 -16.40 -3.77
N LYS A 6 -6.64 -15.79 -4.47
CA LYS A 6 -6.09 -14.43 -4.30
C LYS A 6 -7.09 -13.31 -4.65
N GLU A 7 -8.38 -13.54 -4.55
CA GLU A 7 -9.35 -12.49 -4.85
C GLU A 7 -9.52 -11.62 -3.61
N ARG A 8 -9.06 -10.37 -3.71
CA ARG A 8 -9.21 -9.32 -2.69
C ARG A 8 -10.28 -8.33 -3.16
N PRO A 9 -11.57 -8.73 -3.27
CA PRO A 9 -12.61 -7.91 -3.89
C PRO A 9 -12.80 -6.55 -3.20
N GLN A 10 -12.64 -6.51 -1.87
CA GLN A 10 -12.75 -5.29 -1.07
C GLN A 10 -11.61 -4.31 -1.37
N LEU A 11 -10.39 -4.82 -1.55
CA LEU A 11 -9.23 -4.01 -1.91
C LEU A 11 -9.39 -3.46 -3.34
N ASN A 12 -9.82 -4.31 -4.28
CA ASN A 12 -10.04 -3.89 -5.66
C ASN A 12 -11.10 -2.79 -5.75
N LYS A 13 -12.20 -2.93 -4.99
CA LYS A 13 -13.23 -1.90 -4.90
C LYS A 13 -12.67 -0.57 -4.35
N MET A 14 -11.92 -0.64 -3.25
CA MET A 14 -11.25 0.54 -2.69
C MET A 14 -10.36 1.24 -3.73
N ILE A 15 -9.54 0.49 -4.47
CA ILE A 15 -8.65 1.05 -5.51
C ILE A 15 -9.44 1.78 -6.60
N VAL A 16 -10.60 1.24 -7.01
CA VAL A 16 -11.49 1.87 -8.00
C VAL A 16 -12.09 3.16 -7.45
N ASP A 17 -12.55 3.16 -6.20
CA ASP A 17 -13.26 4.28 -5.58
C ASP A 17 -12.35 5.49 -5.26
N LEU A 18 -11.03 5.26 -5.11
CA LEU A 18 -10.05 6.32 -4.80
C LEU A 18 -9.81 7.24 -6.00
N ASN A 19 -9.53 8.51 -5.73
CA ASN A 19 -9.18 9.56 -6.69
C ASN A 19 -7.83 10.17 -6.35
N LYS A 20 -7.32 10.99 -7.28
CA LYS A 20 -6.12 11.80 -7.05
C LYS A 20 -6.33 12.68 -5.80
N ASP A 21 -5.30 12.82 -4.98
CA ASP A 21 -5.26 13.58 -3.73
C ASP A 21 -6.00 12.92 -2.55
N ASP A 22 -6.59 11.73 -2.73
CA ASP A 22 -7.11 10.92 -1.62
C ASP A 22 -5.97 10.37 -0.74
N THR A 23 -6.28 10.08 0.53
CA THR A 23 -5.34 9.48 1.48
C THR A 23 -5.85 8.14 2.01
N VAL A 24 -5.01 7.10 1.88
CA VAL A 24 -5.26 5.76 2.41
C VAL A 24 -4.40 5.52 3.64
N TYR A 25 -5.04 5.13 4.74
CA TYR A 25 -4.37 4.77 5.99
C TYR A 25 -4.27 3.26 6.14
N TYR A 26 -3.07 2.79 6.46
CA TYR A 26 -2.79 1.39 6.78
C TYR A 26 -2.32 1.26 8.23
N GLU A 27 -2.85 0.27 8.95
CA GLU A 27 -2.48 0.07 10.36
C GLU A 27 -1.02 -0.38 10.50
N SER A 28 -0.60 -1.37 9.70
CA SER A 28 0.79 -1.86 9.69
C SER A 28 1.10 -2.74 8.48
N ALA A 29 2.31 -2.66 7.96
CA ALA A 29 2.81 -3.58 6.93
C ALA A 29 2.90 -5.03 7.47
N GLY A 30 3.11 -5.19 8.78
CA GLY A 30 3.27 -6.49 9.43
C GLY A 30 2.04 -7.42 9.46
N ARG A 31 0.82 -6.93 9.20
CA ARG A 31 -0.40 -7.78 9.23
C ARG A 31 -0.62 -8.60 7.97
N LEU A 32 -0.15 -8.12 6.81
CA LEU A 32 -0.16 -8.88 5.56
C LEU A 32 1.11 -9.70 5.38
N GLY A 33 2.27 -9.23 5.85
CA GLY A 33 3.59 -9.83 5.66
C GLY A 33 3.90 -11.13 6.41
N ARG A 34 2.94 -12.05 6.60
CA ARG A 34 3.26 -13.41 7.09
C ARG A 34 4.00 -14.26 6.04
N SER A 35 4.10 -13.79 4.79
CA SER A 35 4.95 -14.36 3.75
C SER A 35 5.57 -13.28 2.85
N LEU A 36 6.72 -13.57 2.24
CA LEU A 36 7.39 -12.69 1.26
C LEU A 36 6.47 -12.31 0.08
N LYS A 37 5.52 -13.20 -0.27
CA LYS A 37 4.55 -12.98 -1.35
C LYS A 37 3.54 -11.90 -0.99
N ASP A 38 3.12 -11.83 0.27
CA ASP A 38 2.17 -10.82 0.74
C ASP A 38 2.82 -9.43 0.84
N LEU A 39 4.11 -9.39 1.18
CA LEU A 39 4.89 -8.15 1.16
C LEU A 39 5.04 -7.61 -0.26
N LYS A 40 5.34 -8.48 -1.23
CA LYS A 40 5.40 -8.09 -2.65
C LYS A 40 4.07 -7.54 -3.16
N ASP A 41 2.97 -8.26 -2.89
CA ASP A 41 1.64 -7.80 -3.28
C ASP A 41 1.32 -6.42 -2.66
N LEU A 42 1.75 -6.14 -1.42
CA LEU A 42 1.56 -4.84 -0.76
C LEU A 42 2.34 -3.73 -1.48
N ILE A 43 3.60 -3.98 -1.85
CA ILE A 43 4.42 -3.01 -2.58
C ILE A 43 3.76 -2.65 -3.92
N ASP A 44 3.32 -3.66 -4.68
CA ASP A 44 2.68 -3.46 -5.98
C ASP A 44 1.39 -2.60 -5.85
N ILE A 45 0.63 -2.77 -4.76
CA ILE A 45 -0.57 -1.96 -4.48
C ILE A 45 -0.19 -0.52 -4.13
N ILE A 46 0.81 -0.32 -3.28
CA ILE A 46 1.26 1.02 -2.88
C ILE A 46 1.75 1.79 -4.11
N GLU A 47 2.55 1.16 -4.98
CA GLU A 47 3.00 1.77 -6.23
C GLU A 47 1.84 2.17 -7.13
N GLN A 48 0.82 1.30 -7.28
CA GLN A 48 -0.38 1.62 -8.06
C GLN A 48 -1.13 2.83 -7.49
N LEU A 49 -1.28 2.91 -6.17
CA LEU A 49 -1.95 4.03 -5.49
C LEU A 49 -1.15 5.33 -5.66
N VAL A 50 0.16 5.29 -5.46
CA VAL A 50 1.04 6.45 -5.63
C VAL A 50 1.03 6.95 -7.08
N ASN A 51 1.08 6.04 -8.06
CA ASN A 51 0.96 6.39 -9.49
C ASN A 51 -0.40 7.01 -9.84
N LYS A 52 -1.46 6.67 -9.09
CA LYS A 52 -2.78 7.30 -9.21
C LYS A 52 -2.84 8.69 -8.52
N GLY A 53 -1.78 9.10 -7.83
CA GLY A 53 -1.72 10.33 -7.04
C GLY A 53 -2.43 10.23 -5.70
N VAL A 54 -2.61 9.00 -5.19
CA VAL A 54 -3.16 8.74 -3.86
C VAL A 54 -2.02 8.67 -2.86
N ARG A 55 -2.17 9.38 -1.74
CA ARG A 55 -1.23 9.30 -0.62
C ARG A 55 -1.51 8.06 0.23
N VAL A 56 -0.46 7.30 0.52
CA VAL A 56 -0.49 6.16 1.44
C VAL A 56 0.28 6.48 2.70
N VAL A 57 -0.35 6.26 3.87
CA VAL A 57 0.22 6.43 5.20
C VAL A 57 0.16 5.11 5.96
N ILE A 58 1.31 4.61 6.43
CA ILE A 58 1.40 3.41 7.27
C ILE A 58 1.78 3.84 8.69
N VAL A 59 0.82 3.72 9.61
CA VAL A 59 0.87 4.37 10.92
C VAL A 59 1.94 3.78 11.83
N LYS A 60 2.05 2.45 11.94
CA LYS A 60 3.03 1.83 12.86
C LYS A 60 4.47 1.98 12.40
N GLU A 61 4.71 1.94 11.10
CA GLU A 61 6.03 2.05 10.49
C GLU A 61 6.41 3.52 10.22
N GLY A 62 5.50 4.48 10.41
CA GLY A 62 5.73 5.90 10.18
C GLY A 62 6.00 6.24 8.70
N ILE A 63 5.54 5.40 7.77
CA ILE A 63 5.75 5.56 6.33
C ILE A 63 4.67 6.48 5.78
N ASP A 64 5.09 7.45 4.98
CA ASP A 64 4.22 8.41 4.31
C ASP A 64 4.76 8.63 2.90
N THR A 65 3.99 8.24 1.89
CA THR A 65 4.41 8.29 0.48
C THR A 65 4.38 9.69 -0.12
N ASP A 66 3.76 10.65 0.56
CA ASP A 66 3.80 12.07 0.18
C ASP A 66 5.04 12.79 0.73
N ARG A 67 5.70 12.19 1.74
CA ARG A 67 7.05 12.61 2.12
C ARG A 67 8.04 12.12 1.08
N VAL A 68 8.19 12.90 0.02
CA VAL A 68 9.42 12.91 -0.78
C VAL A 68 10.55 13.30 0.18
N VAL A 69 11.22 12.30 0.75
CA VAL A 69 12.53 12.52 1.36
C VAL A 69 13.46 12.92 0.22
N HIS A 70 13.59 14.23 0.00
CA HIS A 70 14.79 14.81 -0.56
C HIS A 70 15.92 14.51 0.43
N THR A 71 16.39 13.27 0.44
CA THR A 71 17.64 12.93 1.10
C THR A 71 18.74 13.45 0.18
N ASN A 72 19.02 14.75 0.28
CA ASN A 72 20.34 15.24 -0.08
C ASN A 72 21.30 14.57 0.92
N TYR A 73 21.93 13.47 0.49
CA TYR A 73 23.13 12.99 1.15
C TYR A 73 24.19 14.08 0.96
N CYS A 74 24.62 14.68 2.07
CA CYS A 74 25.89 15.39 2.15
C CYS A 74 27.04 14.38 2.13
#